data_AF-X1KVV7-F1
#
_entry.id   AF-X1KVV7-F1
#
_cell.length_a   1.000
_cell.length_b   1.000
_cell.length_c   1.000
_cell.angle_alpha   90.00
_cell.angle_beta   90.00
_cell.angle_gamma   90.00
#
_symmetry.space_group_name_H-M   'P 1'
#
loop_
_entity.id
_entity.type
_entity.pdbx_description
1 polymer ?
#
loop_
_entity_poly.entity_id
_entity_poly.type
_entity_poly.pdbx_seq_one_letter_code
_entity_poly.pdbx_strand_id
1 'polypeptide(L)'
;MTGELGPPQSADPEVVRRKARILKDYVDAFNVTDGQTAMVRMPSWAACLIGKEEGLDPVVQMTCRDRNRIALQMDILGVAGLGINNVLCLTGDHQKFGNHPEAKGVFDLDSIQFLKVVKDMRD
;
A
#
# COMPACT_ATOMS: atom_id res chain seq x y z
N MET A 1 -1.78 -19.06 4.70
CA MET A 1 -2.68 -18.36 3.76
C MET A 1 -2.48 -16.85 3.92
N THR A 2 -2.59 -16.05 2.86
CA THR A 2 -2.59 -14.57 2.97
C THR A 2 -3.98 -14.00 2.69
N GLY A 3 -4.32 -12.88 3.33
CA GLY A 3 -5.58 -12.15 3.07
C GLY A 3 -5.33 -10.78 2.41
N GLU A 4 -6.32 -10.26 1.69
CA GLU A 4 -6.30 -8.89 1.15
C GLU A 4 -7.34 -8.01 1.87
N LEU A 5 -6.96 -6.78 2.19
CA LEU A 5 -7.81 -5.79 2.84
C LEU A 5 -7.82 -4.49 2.03
N GLY A 6 -9.01 -4.08 1.58
CA GLY A 6 -9.20 -2.77 0.95
C GLY A 6 -9.35 -1.66 2.00
N PRO A 7 -8.53 -0.59 1.98
CA PRO A 7 -8.64 0.54 2.90
C PRO A 7 -9.94 1.35 2.65
N PRO A 8 -10.44 2.08 3.68
CA PRO A 8 -11.64 2.91 3.55
C PRO A 8 -11.40 4.17 2.70
N GLN A 9 -12.49 4.77 2.20
CA GLN A 9 -12.50 6.12 1.61
C GLN A 9 -12.74 7.21 2.66
N SER A 10 -12.47 6.91 3.93
CA SER A 10 -12.63 7.82 5.07
C SER A 10 -11.38 7.77 5.94
N ALA A 11 -11.27 8.73 6.86
CA ALA A 11 -10.21 8.76 7.85
C ALA A 11 -10.49 7.86 9.07
N ASP A 12 -11.56 7.06 9.06
CA ASP A 12 -11.96 6.22 10.19
C ASP A 12 -11.08 4.95 10.27
N PRO A 13 -10.21 4.82 11.29
CA PRO A 13 -9.35 3.66 11.44
C PRO A 13 -10.11 2.39 11.85
N GLU A 14 -11.32 2.52 12.43
CA GLU A 14 -12.07 1.37 12.93
C GLU A 14 -12.52 0.44 11.81
N VAL A 15 -12.72 0.98 10.59
CA VAL A 15 -13.00 0.16 9.40
C VAL A 15 -11.85 -0.81 9.11
N VAL A 16 -10.60 -0.39 9.32
CA VAL A 16 -9.42 -1.24 9.14
C VAL A 16 -9.31 -2.22 10.30
N ARG A 17 -9.42 -1.76 11.55
CA ARG A 17 -9.33 -2.63 12.74
C ARG A 17 -10.34 -3.77 12.72
N ARG A 18 -11.60 -3.47 12.38
CA ARG A 18 -12.65 -4.50 12.27
C ARG A 18 -12.28 -5.58 11.24
N LYS A 19 -11.80 -5.18 10.06
CA LYS A 19 -11.38 -6.13 9.01
C LYS A 19 -10.14 -6.92 9.44
N ALA A 20 -9.18 -6.27 10.08
CA ALA A 20 -7.97 -6.90 10.62
C ALA A 20 -8.33 -8.00 11.65
N ARG A 21 -9.20 -7.69 12.63
CA ARG A 21 -9.67 -8.65 13.64
C ARG A 21 -10.36 -9.88 13.03
N ILE A 22 -11.09 -9.71 11.92
CA ILE A 22 -11.71 -10.83 11.19
C ILE A 22 -10.64 -11.75 10.58
N LEU A 23 -9.52 -11.19 10.11
CA LEU A 23 -8.49 -11.95 9.40
C LEU A 23 -7.42 -12.56 10.32
N LYS A 24 -7.17 -11.94 11.48
CA LYS A 24 -6.00 -12.20 12.34
C LYS A 24 -5.67 -13.67 12.58
N ASP A 25 -6.69 -14.48 12.86
CA ASP A 25 -6.50 -15.89 13.23
C ASP A 25 -6.55 -16.86 12.03
N TYR A 26 -6.67 -16.33 10.82
CA TYR A 26 -6.85 -17.11 9.58
C TYR A 26 -5.74 -16.91 8.55
N VAL A 27 -4.90 -15.87 8.70
CA VAL A 27 -3.89 -15.50 7.71
C VAL A 27 -2.52 -15.30 8.35
N ASP A 28 -1.47 -15.70 7.62
CA ASP A 28 -0.08 -15.47 8.03
C ASP A 28 0.31 -14.00 7.85
N ALA A 29 -0.22 -13.36 6.82
CA ALA A 29 0.00 -11.96 6.50
C ALA A 29 -1.22 -11.38 5.77
N PHE A 30 -1.37 -10.06 5.84
CA PHE A 30 -2.41 -9.34 5.11
C PHE A 30 -1.78 -8.28 4.21
N ASN A 31 -2.26 -8.21 2.98
CA ASN A 31 -1.85 -7.16 2.05
C ASN A 31 -2.94 -6.11 1.92
N VAL A 32 -2.53 -4.84 1.84
CA VAL A 32 -3.48 -3.71 1.79
C VAL A 32 -3.38 -3.02 0.45
N THR A 33 -4.50 -2.89 -0.27
CA THR A 33 -4.48 -2.27 -1.60
C THR A 33 -4.18 -0.77 -1.54
N ASP A 34 -3.45 -0.26 -2.55
CA ASP A 34 -3.07 1.15 -2.64
C ASP A 34 -3.82 1.86 -3.76
N GLY A 35 -4.99 2.41 -3.42
CA GLY A 35 -5.85 3.10 -4.36
C GLY A 35 -6.30 2.20 -5.52
N GLN A 36 -6.85 1.02 -5.20
CA GLN A 36 -7.41 0.07 -6.16
C GLN A 36 -8.34 0.77 -7.16
N THR A 37 -8.17 0.49 -8.46
CA THR A 37 -8.91 1.14 -9.56
C THR A 37 -8.77 2.67 -9.54
N ALA A 38 -7.62 3.19 -9.08
CA ALA A 38 -7.34 4.62 -8.95
C ALA A 38 -8.35 5.41 -8.10
N MET A 39 -8.96 4.76 -7.11
CA MET A 39 -9.85 5.44 -6.17
C MET A 39 -9.08 6.02 -4.99
N VAL A 40 -9.42 7.26 -4.61
CA VAL A 40 -8.92 7.86 -3.36
C VAL A 40 -9.39 7.03 -2.16
N ARG A 41 -8.42 6.48 -1.42
CA ARG A 41 -8.59 5.71 -0.19
C ARG A 41 -7.47 6.08 0.79
N MET A 42 -7.62 5.70 2.05
CA MET A 42 -6.50 5.72 2.99
C MET A 42 -5.30 4.99 2.37
N PRO A 43 -4.08 5.57 2.43
CA PRO A 43 -2.91 4.96 1.80
C PRO A 43 -2.59 3.61 2.44
N SER A 44 -2.11 2.67 1.63
CA SER A 44 -1.87 1.29 2.05
C SER A 44 -1.00 1.19 3.31
N TRP A 45 0.11 1.93 3.37
CA TRP A 45 1.02 1.89 4.50
C TRP A 45 0.38 2.32 5.83
N ALA A 46 -0.56 3.27 5.81
CA ALA A 46 -1.24 3.74 7.02
C ALA A 46 -2.24 2.68 7.53
N ALA A 47 -2.98 2.05 6.63
CA ALA A 47 -3.85 0.93 6.98
C ALA A 47 -3.05 -0.30 7.42
N CYS A 48 -1.87 -0.53 6.86
CA CYS A 48 -0.92 -1.55 7.34
C CYS A 48 -0.47 -1.28 8.77
N LEU A 49 -0.16 -0.03 9.12
CA LEU A 49 0.21 0.33 10.50
C LEU A 49 -0.94 0.03 11.48
N ILE A 50 -2.17 0.40 11.14
CA ILE A 50 -3.36 0.11 11.97
C ILE A 50 -3.58 -1.41 12.11
N GLY A 51 -3.46 -2.17 11.02
CA GLY A 51 -3.61 -3.63 11.08
C GLY A 51 -2.47 -4.33 11.83
N LYS A 52 -1.26 -3.77 11.80
CA LYS A 52 -0.11 -4.22 12.58
C LYS A 52 -0.35 -4.06 14.09
N GLU A 53 -0.99 -2.97 14.52
CA GLU A 53 -1.39 -2.77 15.93
C GLU A 53 -2.38 -3.84 16.41
N GLU A 54 -3.19 -4.40 15.51
CA GLU A 54 -4.09 -5.53 15.81
C GLU A 54 -3.35 -6.89 15.83
N GLY A 55 -2.07 -6.92 15.49
CA GLY A 55 -1.20 -8.10 15.57
C GLY A 55 -1.11 -8.93 14.30
N LEU A 56 -1.40 -8.37 13.12
CA LEU A 56 -1.18 -9.02 11.83
C LEU A 56 0.14 -8.58 11.19
N ASP A 57 0.76 -9.44 10.38
CA ASP A 57 1.94 -9.09 9.59
C ASP A 57 1.53 -8.39 8.27
N PRO A 58 1.86 -7.09 8.08
CA PRO A 58 1.42 -6.32 6.93
C PRO A 58 2.31 -6.51 5.69
N VAL A 59 1.68 -6.48 4.52
CA VAL A 59 2.31 -6.30 3.20
C VAL A 59 1.76 -5.03 2.56
N VAL A 60 2.60 -4.00 2.45
CA VAL A 60 2.21 -2.71 1.84
C VAL A 60 2.19 -2.88 0.33
N GLN A 61 1.02 -2.79 -0.30
CA GLN A 61 1.01 -2.54 -1.74
C GLN A 61 1.40 -1.08 -1.98
N MET A 62 2.25 -0.81 -2.95
CA MET A 62 2.67 0.54 -3.27
C MET A 62 2.66 0.76 -4.77
N THR A 63 1.82 1.70 -5.20
CA THR A 63 1.53 1.95 -6.60
C THR A 63 2.33 3.14 -7.15
N CYS A 64 2.95 2.96 -8.31
CA CYS A 64 3.78 3.97 -8.98
C CYS A 64 2.98 5.03 -9.75
N ARG A 65 1.70 4.75 -10.08
CA ARG A 65 0.79 5.67 -10.77
C ARG A 65 0.79 7.08 -10.23
N ASP A 66 0.73 7.24 -8.90
CA ASP A 66 0.46 8.53 -8.26
C ASP A 66 1.72 9.19 -7.66
N ARG A 67 2.88 8.53 -7.72
CA ARG A 67 4.11 8.94 -6.99
C ARG A 67 5.33 8.87 -7.90
N ASN A 68 6.25 9.82 -7.74
CA ASN A 68 7.55 9.77 -8.41
C ASN A 68 8.55 8.95 -7.57
N ARG A 69 9.73 8.68 -8.12
CA ARG A 69 10.79 7.92 -7.44
C ARG A 69 11.18 8.49 -6.08
N ILE A 70 11.08 9.81 -5.87
CA ILE A 70 11.45 10.44 -4.60
C ILE A 70 10.39 10.09 -3.56
N ALA A 71 9.12 10.33 -3.87
CA ALA A 71 8.00 9.99 -3.00
C ALA A 71 7.96 8.49 -2.66
N LEU A 72 8.17 7.62 -3.65
CA LEU A 72 8.24 6.17 -3.44
C LEU A 72 9.37 5.77 -2.47
N GLN A 73 10.59 6.30 -2.66
CA GLN A 73 11.72 6.01 -1.77
C GLN A 73 11.51 6.56 -0.36
N MET A 74 10.91 7.76 -0.23
CA MET A 74 10.53 8.32 1.06
C MET A 74 9.51 7.42 1.79
N ASP A 75 8.49 6.94 1.08
CA ASP A 75 7.50 6.01 1.64
C ASP A 75 8.18 4.69 2.07
N ILE A 76 9.09 4.13 1.27
CA ILE A 76 9.85 2.92 1.62
C ILE A 76 10.64 3.09 2.91
N LEU A 77 11.38 4.20 3.06
CA LEU A 77 12.13 4.50 4.28
C LEU A 77 11.20 4.64 5.49
N GLY A 78 10.05 5.29 5.33
CA GLY A 78 9.05 5.44 6.39
C GLY A 78 8.44 4.10 6.81
N VAL A 79 8.03 3.28 5.84
CA VAL A 79 7.46 1.93 6.06
C VAL A 79 8.46 1.03 6.78
N ALA A 80 9.72 0.99 6.32
CA ALA A 80 10.78 0.24 6.97
C ALA A 80 11.08 0.75 8.39
N GLY A 81 11.13 2.08 8.58
CA GLY A 81 11.34 2.70 9.89
C GLY A 81 10.23 2.41 10.91
N LEU A 82 9.00 2.15 10.44
CA LEU A 82 7.87 1.68 11.25
C LEU A 82 7.88 0.16 11.47
N GLY A 83 8.94 -0.53 11.02
CA GLY A 83 9.13 -1.97 11.14
C GLY A 83 8.17 -2.79 10.27
N ILE A 84 7.77 -2.26 9.11
CA ILE A 84 7.05 -3.01 8.09
C ILE A 84 8.05 -3.35 7.00
N ASN A 85 8.29 -4.64 6.77
CA ASN A 85 9.39 -5.09 5.90
C ASN A 85 8.91 -5.79 4.62
N ASN A 86 7.59 -5.91 4.43
CA ASN A 86 7.00 -6.54 3.26
C ASN A 86 6.34 -5.48 2.37
N VAL A 87 6.79 -5.37 1.12
CA VAL A 87 6.27 -4.42 0.14
C VAL A 87 5.97 -5.14 -1.17
N LEU A 88 4.80 -4.87 -1.75
CA LEU A 88 4.41 -5.29 -3.09
C LEU A 88 4.46 -4.09 -4.04
N CYS A 89 5.41 -4.09 -4.97
CA CYS A 89 5.61 -3.02 -5.96
C CYS A 89 4.61 -3.16 -7.12
N LEU A 90 3.83 -2.11 -7.40
CA LEU A 90 2.81 -2.11 -8.44
C LEU A 90 2.94 -0.92 -9.38
N THR A 91 2.69 -1.12 -10.68
CA THR A 91 2.61 -0.01 -11.64
C THR A 91 1.33 0.80 -11.40
N GLY A 92 0.19 0.11 -11.27
CA GLY A 92 -1.13 0.70 -11.00
C GLY A 92 -2.01 0.86 -12.23
N ASP A 93 -3.33 0.85 -11.99
CA ASP A 93 -4.35 1.08 -13.03
C ASP A 93 -4.35 2.54 -13.49
N HIS A 94 -4.57 2.81 -14.78
CA HIS A 94 -4.67 4.18 -15.29
C HIS A 94 -5.71 5.01 -14.51
N GLN A 95 -5.39 6.26 -14.15
CA GLN A 95 -6.23 7.08 -13.25
C GLN A 95 -7.64 7.37 -13.78
N LYS A 96 -7.83 7.28 -15.11
CA LYS A 96 -9.13 7.35 -15.79
C LYS A 96 -10.17 6.36 -15.27
N PHE A 97 -9.76 5.25 -14.66
CA PHE A 97 -10.69 4.28 -14.08
C PHE A 97 -11.18 4.69 -12.69
N GLY A 98 -10.55 5.68 -12.07
CA GLY A 98 -10.83 6.12 -10.72
C GLY A 98 -11.86 7.24 -10.61
N ASN A 99 -11.97 7.78 -9.40
CA ASN A 99 -12.87 8.89 -9.10
C ASN A 99 -12.28 10.28 -9.43
N HIS A 100 -11.03 10.35 -9.89
CA HIS A 100 -10.35 11.58 -10.33
C HIS A 100 -9.68 11.36 -11.70
N PRO A 101 -10.46 11.15 -12.78
CA PRO A 101 -9.91 10.79 -14.09
C PRO A 101 -9.01 11.88 -14.70
N GLU A 102 -9.19 13.13 -14.30
CA GLU A 102 -8.41 14.30 -14.74
C GLU A 102 -7.11 14.50 -13.93
N ALA A 103 -6.86 13.67 -12.89
CA ALA A 103 -5.62 13.75 -12.15
C ALA A 103 -4.42 13.41 -13.05
N LYS A 104 -3.27 14.01 -12.74
CA LYS A 104 -2.02 13.72 -13.46
C LYS A 104 -1.48 12.37 -13.01
N GLY A 105 -1.42 11.41 -13.92
CA GLY A 105 -0.63 10.20 -13.73
C GLY A 105 0.86 10.54 -13.70
N VAL A 106 1.59 10.00 -12.73
CA VAL A 106 3.02 10.23 -12.54
C VAL A 106 3.83 9.20 -13.34
N PHE A 107 3.64 7.90 -13.06
CA PHE A 107 4.28 6.77 -13.78
C PHE A 107 5.79 6.99 -14.04
N ASP A 108 6.52 7.55 -13.07
CA ASP A 108 7.98 7.78 -13.17
C ASP A 108 8.77 6.46 -13.20
N LEU A 109 8.20 5.43 -12.57
CA LEU A 109 8.69 4.05 -12.57
C LEU A 109 7.53 3.09 -12.86
N ASP A 110 7.83 1.92 -13.42
CA ASP A 110 6.97 0.75 -13.36
C ASP A 110 7.32 -0.16 -12.16
N SER A 111 6.53 -1.23 -11.95
CA SER A 111 6.74 -2.17 -10.83
C SER A 111 8.11 -2.84 -10.84
N ILE A 112 8.71 -3.10 -12.01
CA ILE A 112 10.01 -3.78 -12.13
C ILE A 112 11.14 -2.81 -11.80
N GLN A 113 11.06 -1.59 -12.33
CA GLN A 113 12.00 -0.53 -12.01
C GLN A 113 11.92 -0.16 -10.53
N PHE A 114 10.70 -0.09 -9.96
CA PHE A 114 10.52 0.20 -8.55
C PHE A 114 11.06 -0.93 -7.67
N LEU A 115 10.80 -2.20 -8.02
CA LEU A 115 11.40 -3.34 -7.32
C LEU A 115 12.94 -3.27 -7.30
N LYS A 116 13.55 -2.87 -8.43
CA LYS A 116 15.00 -2.68 -8.51
C LYS A 116 15.48 -1.57 -7.58
N VAL A 117 14.80 -0.43 -7.53
CA VAL A 117 15.10 0.66 -6.59
C VAL A 117 15.02 0.18 -5.13
N VAL A 118 13.94 -0.51 -4.75
CA VAL A 118 13.77 -1.03 -3.38
C VAL A 118 14.88 -2.01 -3.01
N LYS A 119 15.27 -2.89 -3.94
CA LYS A 119 16.38 -3.82 -3.74
C LYS A 119 17.71 -3.07 -3.50
N ASP A 120 18.00 -2.07 -4.33
CA ASP A 120 19.24 -1.29 -4.23
C ASP A 120 19.31 -0.39 -2.99
N MET A 121 18.16 -0.06 -2.38
CA MET A 121 18.12 0.64 -1.09
C MET A 121 18.42 -0.27 0.11
N ARG A 122 18.18 -1.57 -0.03
CA ARG A 122 18.37 -2.57 1.03
C ARG A 122 19.82 -3.08 1.05
N ASP A 123 20.38 -3.31 -0.13
CA ASP A 123 21.71 -3.90 -0.35
C ASP A 123 22.82 -2.84 -0.24
#